data_AF-A0A5N6H612-F1
#
_entry.id   AF-A0A5N6H612-F1
#
_cell.length_a   1.000
_cell.length_b   1.000
_cell.length_c   1.000
_cell.angle_alpha   90.00
_cell.angle_beta   90.00
_cell.angle_gamma   90.00
#
_symmetry.space_group_name_H-M   'P 1'
#
loop_
_entity.id
_entity.type
_entity.pdbx_description
1 polymer ?
#
loop_
_entity_poly.entity_id
_entity_poly.type
_entity_poly.pdbx_seq_one_letter_code
_entity_poly.pdbx_strand_id
1 'polypeptide(L)'
;MKLNLIAFFLFIFSFAAASPVAEPDEVDGLEAPDADIYEKGLYERDSSPEHFQHDHKCNQQESRCEPGHWNSNSCKCNGKWCDQFDPNCNNWSWDKCKCIKKCDGPDRHCKPGDWDWNSCRCKGKWCGNYDSNCNNWSWNKCKCKKVCNEADRHCKPRDWDWNSCRCKGKWCGNYDSNCNNWSWNKCKCKKVCNEADRHCKPSDWDWNSCRCKGRWCGNYDSNCKTWNWDKCQCKKVCHQADPHCKPQDWDWNNCRCRGKWCDNFQPNCNNWNWDNCRCKHHKS
;
A
#
# COMPACT_ATOMS: atom_id res chain seq x y z
N MET A 1 50.05 20.39 -31.94
CA MET A 1 50.78 19.43 -32.80
C MET A 1 50.83 18.06 -32.13
N LYS A 2 50.18 17.05 -32.73
CA LYS A 2 50.68 15.67 -32.90
C LYS A 2 49.59 14.89 -33.63
N LEU A 3 49.88 14.50 -34.87
CA LEU A 3 49.03 13.60 -35.64
C LEU A 3 49.20 12.16 -35.14
N ASN A 4 48.21 11.32 -35.38
CA ASN A 4 48.44 10.01 -35.99
C ASN A 4 47.23 9.60 -36.83
N LEU A 5 47.53 8.93 -37.94
CA LEU A 5 46.67 8.62 -39.09
C LEU A 5 47.06 7.17 -39.53
N ILE A 6 46.29 6.53 -40.42
CA ILE A 6 46.51 5.16 -40.96
C ILE A 6 46.03 4.05 -39.98
N ALA A 7 45.35 2.94 -40.35
CA ALA A 7 44.96 2.35 -41.65
C ALA A 7 43.42 2.07 -41.67
N PHE A 8 42.69 2.26 -42.77
CA PHE A 8 42.55 1.33 -43.91
C PHE A 8 42.07 -0.09 -43.53
N PHE A 9 40.79 -0.39 -43.80
CA PHE A 9 40.37 -1.62 -44.49
C PHE A 9 39.05 -1.38 -45.23
N LEU A 10 39.12 -1.37 -46.56
CA LEU A 10 37.97 -1.45 -47.45
C LEU A 10 37.62 -2.93 -47.64
N PHE A 11 36.33 -3.27 -47.56
CA PHE A 11 35.81 -4.49 -48.19
C PHE A 11 34.58 -4.11 -49.02
N ILE A 12 34.82 -3.92 -50.31
CA ILE A 12 33.80 -3.87 -51.36
C ILE A 12 33.84 -5.25 -52.03
N PHE A 13 32.69 -5.91 -52.16
CA PHE A 13 32.28 -6.83 -53.24
C PHE A 13 30.99 -7.54 -52.76
N SER A 14 29.90 -7.75 -53.51
CA SER A 14 29.33 -7.14 -54.74
C SER A 14 28.08 -7.93 -55.15
N PHE A 15 27.18 -7.34 -55.97
CA PHE A 15 26.12 -8.01 -56.78
C PHE A 15 25.05 -8.80 -55.96
N ALA A 16 23.81 -9.09 -56.40
CA ALA A 16 22.96 -8.82 -57.58
C ALA A 16 21.48 -9.12 -57.16
N ALA A 17 20.38 -8.74 -57.82
CA ALA A 17 20.06 -7.78 -58.90
C ALA A 17 18.50 -7.61 -58.95
N ALA A 18 17.89 -7.51 -60.14
CA ALA A 18 16.46 -7.72 -60.47
C ALA A 18 15.39 -6.72 -59.95
N SER A 19 15.36 -5.56 -60.62
CA SER A 19 14.25 -5.01 -61.45
C SER A 19 12.76 -5.02 -61.00
N PRO A 20 11.98 -3.97 -61.39
CA PRO A 20 10.55 -3.87 -61.11
C PRO A 20 9.66 -4.59 -62.15
N VAL A 21 8.42 -4.89 -61.73
CA VAL A 21 7.28 -5.32 -62.56
C VAL A 21 6.15 -4.34 -62.19
N ALA A 22 5.86 -3.33 -63.02
CA ALA A 22 5.05 -3.37 -64.25
C ALA A 22 3.55 -3.45 -63.95
N GLU A 23 2.85 -2.38 -64.30
CA GLU A 23 1.39 -2.25 -64.33
C GLU A 23 0.79 -3.12 -65.45
N PRO A 24 -0.53 -3.33 -65.41
CA PRO A 24 -1.31 -3.11 -66.62
C PRO A 24 -2.51 -2.17 -66.40
N ASP A 25 -2.68 -1.23 -67.33
CA ASP A 25 -3.97 -0.61 -67.61
C ASP A 25 -4.96 -1.67 -68.13
N GLU A 26 -6.25 -1.52 -67.83
CA GLU A 26 -7.33 -1.92 -68.75
C GLU A 26 -8.60 -1.07 -68.54
N VAL A 27 -9.44 -1.03 -69.58
CA VAL A 27 -10.39 0.07 -69.90
C VAL A 27 -11.85 -0.43 -69.88
N ASP A 28 -12.79 0.52 -69.96
CA ASP A 28 -14.26 0.39 -70.00
C ASP A 28 -14.92 -0.08 -68.67
N GLY A 29 -16.06 0.45 -68.26
CA GLY A 29 -16.93 1.45 -68.90
C GLY A 29 -18.40 1.03 -68.73
N LEU A 30 -19.25 1.92 -68.20
CA LEU A 30 -20.70 1.91 -68.40
C LEU A 30 -21.36 3.12 -67.71
N GLU A 31 -22.35 3.69 -68.41
CA GLU A 31 -23.08 4.90 -68.04
C GLU A 31 -24.21 4.61 -67.04
N ALA A 32 -24.61 5.62 -66.27
CA ALA A 32 -26.01 5.83 -65.86
C ALA A 32 -26.27 7.35 -65.72
N PRO A 33 -27.39 7.88 -66.23
CA PRO A 33 -27.53 9.32 -66.51
C PRO A 33 -28.28 10.13 -65.44
N ASP A 34 -28.34 11.44 -65.67
CA ASP A 34 -29.00 12.45 -64.85
C ASP A 34 -30.48 12.19 -64.55
N ALA A 35 -30.92 12.64 -63.37
CA ALA A 35 -32.32 12.96 -63.09
C ALA A 35 -32.45 14.11 -62.08
N ASP A 36 -32.92 15.25 -62.60
CA ASP A 36 -33.82 16.22 -61.98
C ASP A 36 -33.40 17.00 -60.70
N ILE A 37 -32.92 18.21 -60.99
CA ILE A 37 -33.40 19.49 -60.42
C ILE A 37 -34.70 19.36 -59.59
N TYR A 38 -34.66 19.79 -58.32
CA TYR A 38 -35.77 20.58 -57.76
C TYR A 38 -35.30 21.64 -56.77
N GLU A 39 -35.97 22.79 -56.81
CA GLU A 39 -35.58 24.04 -56.17
C GLU A 39 -36.08 24.18 -54.73
N LYS A 40 -35.40 25.03 -53.95
CA LYS A 40 -35.71 25.55 -52.61
C LYS A 40 -37.13 25.29 -52.07
N GLY A 41 -37.26 24.31 -51.18
CA GLY A 41 -38.32 24.28 -50.17
C GLY A 41 -37.85 24.99 -48.88
N LEU A 42 -38.42 26.17 -48.58
CA LEU A 42 -38.31 26.80 -47.27
C LEU A 42 -39.11 25.97 -46.24
N TYR A 43 -38.43 25.04 -45.59
CA TYR A 43 -38.96 24.34 -44.42
C TYR A 43 -37.92 24.38 -43.31
N GLU A 44 -38.31 24.95 -42.16
CA GLU A 44 -37.69 24.67 -40.87
C GLU A 44 -37.96 23.19 -40.55
N ARG A 45 -37.15 22.30 -41.13
CA ARG A 45 -37.27 20.86 -40.91
C ARG A 45 -36.71 20.58 -39.52
N ASP A 46 -37.60 20.41 -38.55
CA ASP A 46 -37.31 19.90 -37.22
C ASP A 46 -36.63 18.53 -37.36
N SER A 47 -35.30 18.58 -37.48
CA SER A 47 -34.44 17.43 -37.80
C SER A 47 -34.15 16.65 -36.53
N SER A 48 -35.22 16.20 -35.87
CA SER A 48 -35.14 15.23 -34.80
C SER A 48 -35.26 13.83 -35.40
N PRO A 49 -34.25 12.98 -35.28
CA PRO A 49 -34.49 11.55 -35.28
C PRO A 49 -35.49 11.26 -34.15
N GLU A 50 -36.49 10.40 -34.38
CA GLU A 50 -37.37 9.91 -33.33
C GLU A 50 -36.62 8.94 -32.42
N HIS A 51 -35.80 9.50 -31.52
CA HIS A 51 -35.30 8.75 -30.38
C HIS A 51 -36.47 8.48 -29.44
N PHE A 52 -36.93 7.22 -29.43
CA PHE A 52 -38.00 6.73 -28.57
C PHE A 52 -37.89 7.29 -27.14
N GLN A 53 -38.83 8.16 -26.78
CA GLN A 53 -38.90 8.73 -25.44
C GLN A 53 -39.32 7.67 -24.44
N HIS A 54 -38.35 7.06 -23.75
CA HIS A 54 -38.63 6.28 -22.54
C HIS A 54 -37.94 6.79 -21.27
N ASP A 55 -36.99 7.73 -21.41
CA ASP A 55 -36.44 8.53 -20.32
C ASP A 55 -36.28 9.98 -20.79
N HIS A 56 -36.58 10.95 -19.92
CA HIS A 56 -36.52 12.40 -20.24
C HIS A 56 -35.09 12.96 -20.36
N LYS A 57 -34.09 12.14 -20.71
CA LYS A 57 -32.69 12.55 -20.88
C LYS A 57 -32.00 11.74 -21.98
N CYS A 58 -31.57 12.41 -23.04
CA CYS A 58 -30.68 11.82 -24.05
C CYS A 58 -29.24 11.83 -23.52
N ASN A 59 -28.92 10.81 -22.71
CA ASN A 59 -27.63 10.69 -22.01
C ASN A 59 -26.43 10.45 -22.94
N GLN A 60 -26.66 9.99 -24.19
CA GLN A 60 -25.62 9.87 -25.19
C GLN A 60 -25.44 11.19 -25.94
N GLN A 61 -24.19 11.67 -26.00
CA GLN A 61 -23.80 12.77 -26.87
C GLN A 61 -23.80 12.29 -28.32
N GLU A 62 -24.38 13.07 -29.23
CA GLU A 62 -24.24 12.81 -30.66
C GLU A 62 -22.83 13.17 -31.16
N SER A 63 -22.16 12.19 -31.76
CA SER A 63 -20.96 12.32 -32.56
C SER A 63 -21.01 13.39 -33.66
N ARG A 64 -22.18 13.65 -34.27
CA ARG A 64 -22.40 14.71 -35.28
C ARG A 64 -22.52 16.11 -34.70
N CYS A 65 -22.58 16.24 -33.38
CA CYS A 65 -22.61 17.52 -32.66
C CYS A 65 -21.23 17.87 -32.11
N GLU A 66 -20.85 19.14 -32.25
CA GLU A 66 -19.60 19.68 -31.74
C GLU A 66 -19.37 19.36 -30.24
N PRO A 67 -18.19 18.83 -29.85
CA PRO A 67 -17.92 18.42 -28.48
C PRO A 67 -18.15 19.52 -27.43
N GLY A 68 -18.97 19.20 -26.43
CA GLY A 68 -19.36 20.13 -25.37
C GLY A 68 -20.65 20.92 -25.65
N HIS A 69 -21.23 20.83 -26.85
CA HIS A 69 -22.44 21.59 -27.23
C HIS A 69 -23.74 20.77 -27.25
N TRP A 70 -23.71 19.51 -26.80
CA TRP A 70 -24.91 18.67 -26.66
C TRP A 70 -25.69 18.96 -25.37
N ASN A 71 -26.96 19.31 -25.50
CA ASN A 71 -27.87 19.44 -24.36
C ASN A 71 -28.67 18.14 -24.15
N SER A 72 -28.26 17.34 -23.16
CA SER A 72 -28.90 16.07 -22.81
C SER A 72 -30.32 16.20 -22.24
N ASN A 73 -30.71 17.37 -21.72
CA ASN A 73 -32.06 17.62 -21.19
C ASN A 73 -33.06 17.95 -22.30
N SER A 74 -32.61 18.54 -23.41
CA SER A 74 -33.47 18.88 -24.56
C SER A 74 -33.23 18.02 -25.79
N CYS A 75 -32.26 17.10 -25.74
CA CYS A 75 -31.81 16.27 -26.86
C CYS A 75 -31.44 17.08 -28.12
N LYS A 76 -30.85 18.27 -27.94
CA LYS A 76 -30.50 19.19 -29.04
C LYS A 76 -29.02 19.58 -29.00
N CYS A 77 -28.44 19.72 -30.19
CA CYS A 77 -27.12 20.31 -30.37
C CYS A 77 -27.25 21.85 -30.40
N ASN A 78 -26.50 22.53 -29.54
CA ASN A 78 -26.43 23.99 -29.48
C ASN A 78 -25.15 24.55 -30.14
N GLY A 79 -24.42 23.72 -30.88
CA GLY A 79 -23.15 24.04 -31.55
C GLY A 79 -23.22 23.67 -33.04
N LYS A 80 -22.06 23.48 -33.68
CA LYS A 80 -22.06 22.99 -35.07
C LYS A 80 -22.57 21.55 -35.16
N TRP A 81 -23.46 21.32 -36.11
CA TRP A 81 -23.91 20.00 -36.52
C TRP A 81 -23.33 19.68 -37.91
N CYS A 82 -22.77 18.49 -38.07
CA CYS A 82 -22.16 18.04 -39.32
C CYS A 82 -22.63 16.62 -39.68
N ASP A 83 -23.52 16.50 -40.66
CA ASP A 83 -24.06 15.18 -41.06
C ASP A 83 -23.01 14.23 -41.65
N GLN A 84 -21.93 14.77 -42.23
CA GLN A 84 -20.81 14.01 -42.80
C GLN A 84 -19.67 13.73 -41.80
N PHE A 85 -19.92 13.86 -40.49
CA PHE A 85 -18.90 13.63 -39.45
C PHE A 85 -18.27 12.23 -39.59
N ASP A 86 -16.96 12.18 -39.88
CA ASP A 86 -16.19 10.94 -39.89
C ASP A 86 -15.54 10.74 -38.51
N PRO A 87 -16.01 9.79 -37.67
CA PRO A 87 -15.41 9.52 -36.37
C PRO A 87 -13.97 8.99 -36.45
N ASN A 88 -13.52 8.55 -37.64
CA ASN A 88 -12.15 8.11 -37.91
C ASN A 88 -11.27 9.27 -38.39
N CYS A 89 -11.79 10.50 -38.49
CA CYS A 89 -11.01 11.67 -38.82
C CYS A 89 -10.37 12.29 -37.57
N ASN A 90 -9.07 12.04 -37.40
CA ASN A 90 -8.26 12.59 -36.31
C ASN A 90 -8.10 14.14 -36.33
N ASN A 91 -8.55 14.82 -37.40
CA ASN A 91 -8.52 16.28 -37.52
C ASN A 91 -9.76 16.80 -38.27
N TRP A 92 -10.92 16.71 -37.61
CA TRP A 92 -12.19 17.22 -38.12
C TRP A 92 -12.33 18.74 -37.92
N SER A 93 -12.71 19.46 -38.96
CA SER A 93 -13.07 20.88 -38.88
C SER A 93 -14.58 21.04 -38.68
N TRP A 94 -14.99 21.45 -37.49
CA TRP A 94 -16.39 21.75 -37.16
C TRP A 94 -16.95 22.94 -37.94
N ASP A 95 -16.14 23.98 -38.20
CA ASP A 95 -16.54 25.12 -39.03
C ASP A 95 -16.81 24.78 -40.50
N LYS A 96 -16.05 23.83 -41.05
CA LYS A 96 -16.10 23.45 -42.47
C LYS A 96 -16.81 22.13 -42.74
N CYS A 97 -17.29 21.46 -41.68
CA CYS A 97 -17.80 20.09 -41.69
C CYS A 97 -16.99 19.14 -42.61
N LYS A 98 -15.66 19.16 -42.47
CA LYS A 98 -14.75 18.39 -43.32
C LYS A 98 -13.53 17.88 -42.54
N CYS A 99 -13.11 16.66 -42.85
CA CYS A 99 -11.82 16.14 -42.44
C CYS A 99 -10.67 16.91 -43.11
N ILE A 100 -9.82 17.58 -42.34
CA ILE A 100 -8.68 18.35 -42.88
C ILE A 100 -7.60 17.40 -43.37
N LYS A 101 -7.23 16.41 -42.55
CA LYS A 101 -6.18 15.43 -42.84
C LYS A 101 -6.34 14.20 -41.95
N LYS A 102 -6.15 13.01 -42.51
CA LYS A 102 -5.97 11.78 -41.70
C LYS A 102 -4.49 11.63 -41.34
N CYS A 103 -4.21 11.52 -40.05
CA CYS A 103 -2.91 11.13 -39.51
C CYS A 103 -3.05 9.72 -38.93
N ASP A 104 -2.04 8.85 -39.06
CA ASP A 104 -2.07 7.49 -38.51
C ASP A 104 -2.06 7.44 -36.97
N GLY A 105 -1.76 8.57 -36.33
CA GLY A 105 -1.74 8.76 -34.88
C GLY A 105 -0.61 9.72 -34.46
N PRO A 106 -0.46 10.02 -33.17
CA PRO A 106 0.68 10.74 -32.65
C PRO A 106 1.91 9.82 -32.58
N ASP A 107 3.06 10.29 -33.07
CA ASP A 107 4.32 9.56 -32.94
C ASP A 107 4.68 9.35 -31.45
N ARG A 108 4.88 8.10 -31.04
CA ARG A 108 5.26 7.69 -29.67
C ARG A 108 6.57 8.33 -29.19
N HIS A 109 7.45 8.76 -30.11
CA HIS A 109 8.70 9.44 -29.78
C HIS A 109 8.50 10.95 -29.58
N CYS A 110 7.31 11.49 -29.89
CA CYS A 110 6.89 12.85 -29.54
C CYS A 110 6.35 12.88 -28.11
N LYS A 111 6.70 13.93 -27.36
CA LYS A 111 6.16 14.17 -26.02
C LYS A 111 4.62 14.35 -26.08
N PRO A 112 3.84 13.72 -25.18
CA PRO A 112 2.40 13.95 -25.10
C PRO A 112 2.05 15.43 -25.00
N GLY A 113 1.10 15.86 -25.84
CA GLY A 113 0.69 17.26 -26.01
C GLY A 113 1.47 18.07 -27.05
N ASP A 114 2.62 17.57 -27.53
CA ASP A 114 3.49 18.30 -28.48
C ASP A 114 3.23 17.91 -29.97
N TRP A 115 2.22 17.06 -30.23
CA TRP A 115 1.82 16.61 -31.57
C TRP A 115 0.81 17.57 -32.23
N ASP A 116 1.07 17.95 -33.47
CA ASP A 116 0.18 18.80 -34.27
C ASP A 116 -0.60 17.98 -35.30
N TRP A 117 -1.91 17.86 -35.07
CA TRP A 117 -2.88 17.19 -35.94
C TRP A 117 -3.07 17.85 -37.32
N ASN A 118 -2.71 19.13 -37.49
CA ASN A 118 -2.80 19.80 -38.79
C ASN A 118 -1.66 19.39 -39.73
N SER A 119 -0.42 19.34 -39.22
CA SER A 119 0.73 18.91 -40.01
C SER A 119 0.97 17.39 -39.97
N CYS A 120 0.42 16.67 -38.99
CA CYS A 120 0.81 15.31 -38.59
C CYS A 120 2.30 15.25 -38.23
N ARG A 121 2.79 16.19 -37.39
CA ARG A 121 4.19 16.26 -36.96
C ARG A 121 4.32 16.66 -35.50
N CYS A 122 5.39 16.22 -34.86
CA CYS A 122 5.79 16.72 -33.55
C CYS A 122 6.29 18.17 -33.68
N LYS A 123 5.66 19.13 -33.01
CA LYS A 123 6.11 20.54 -32.95
C LYS A 123 6.97 20.86 -31.73
N GLY A 124 6.92 20.02 -30.69
CA GLY A 124 7.71 20.18 -29.47
C GLY A 124 8.81 19.14 -29.31
N LYS A 125 8.88 18.51 -28.14
CA LYS A 125 10.02 17.65 -27.77
C LYS A 125 9.89 16.25 -28.38
N TRP A 126 10.84 15.90 -29.24
CA TRP A 126 10.98 14.57 -29.82
C TRP A 126 12.22 13.84 -29.25
N CYS A 127 12.08 12.54 -28.98
CA CYS A 127 13.12 11.69 -28.42
C CYS A 127 13.17 10.33 -29.13
N GLY A 128 14.00 10.18 -30.16
CA GLY A 128 14.10 8.95 -30.96
C GLY A 128 14.56 7.68 -30.21
N ASN A 129 15.06 7.82 -28.99
CA ASN A 129 15.40 6.73 -28.08
C ASN A 129 14.34 6.50 -26.98
N TYR A 130 13.10 6.97 -27.20
CA TYR A 130 11.99 6.76 -26.27
C TYR A 130 11.77 5.27 -26.00
N ASP A 131 11.81 4.91 -24.71
CA ASP A 131 11.55 3.56 -24.23
C ASP A 131 10.18 3.53 -23.55
N SER A 132 9.21 2.87 -24.18
CA SER A 132 7.86 2.69 -23.64
C SER A 132 7.81 1.84 -22.37
N ASN A 133 8.87 1.08 -22.07
CA ASN A 133 8.97 0.29 -20.83
C ASN A 133 9.52 1.13 -19.67
N CYS A 134 9.95 2.37 -19.92
CA CYS A 134 10.47 3.25 -18.90
C CYS A 134 9.36 4.00 -18.15
N ASN A 135 8.98 3.47 -16.98
CA ASN A 135 7.98 4.08 -16.07
C ASN A 135 8.33 5.50 -15.56
N ASN A 136 9.56 6.00 -15.76
CA ASN A 136 10.00 7.33 -15.31
C ASN A 136 10.83 8.04 -16.40
N TRP A 137 10.29 8.09 -17.61
CA TRP A 137 10.91 8.75 -18.76
C TRP A 137 11.06 10.27 -18.56
N SER A 138 12.25 10.81 -18.86
CA SER A 138 12.51 12.25 -18.81
C SER A 138 12.54 12.85 -20.22
N TRP A 139 11.39 13.31 -20.71
CA TRP A 139 11.27 13.97 -22.03
C TRP A 139 12.29 15.09 -22.26
N ASN A 140 12.55 15.94 -21.25
CA ASN A 140 13.53 17.03 -21.38
C ASN A 140 14.97 16.53 -21.66
N LYS A 141 15.34 15.37 -21.11
CA LYS A 141 16.68 14.76 -21.21
C LYS A 141 16.77 13.60 -22.22
N CYS A 142 15.64 13.19 -22.80
CA CYS A 142 15.48 11.98 -23.61
C CYS A 142 16.19 10.75 -23.00
N LYS A 143 15.96 10.50 -21.71
CA LYS A 143 16.54 9.36 -20.98
C LYS A 143 15.57 8.81 -19.96
N CYS A 144 15.60 7.48 -19.79
CA CYS A 144 14.99 6.83 -18.64
C CYS A 144 15.75 7.23 -17.36
N LYS A 145 15.04 7.66 -16.31
CA LYS A 145 15.65 7.75 -14.98
C LYS A 145 15.88 6.33 -14.45
N LYS A 146 16.98 6.10 -13.71
CA LYS A 146 17.24 4.79 -13.10
C LYS A 146 16.04 4.33 -12.29
N VAL A 147 15.55 3.13 -12.57
CA VAL A 147 14.55 2.44 -11.75
C VAL A 147 15.30 1.50 -10.82
N CYS A 148 15.00 1.58 -9.53
CA CYS A 148 15.42 0.62 -8.52
C CYS A 148 14.16 -0.14 -8.11
N ASN A 149 14.17 -1.47 -8.26
CA ASN A 149 12.99 -2.30 -8.01
C ASN A 149 12.79 -2.60 -6.51
N GLU A 150 13.88 -2.60 -5.74
CA GLU A 150 13.88 -2.76 -4.28
C GLU A 150 14.84 -1.71 -3.67
N ALA A 151 14.59 -1.32 -2.42
CA ALA A 151 15.53 -0.53 -1.65
C ALA A 151 16.60 -1.45 -1.01
N ASP A 152 17.84 -0.98 -0.89
CA ASP A 152 18.88 -1.75 -0.18
C ASP A 152 18.44 -2.01 1.28
N ARG A 153 18.35 -3.28 1.67
CA ARG A 153 17.92 -3.72 3.01
C ARG A 153 18.85 -3.26 4.12
N HIS A 154 20.09 -2.88 3.81
CA HIS A 154 21.03 -2.29 4.76
C HIS A 154 20.79 -0.77 4.95
N CYS A 155 19.98 -0.14 4.10
CA CYS A 155 19.52 1.23 4.29
C CYS A 155 18.32 1.27 5.25
N LYS A 156 18.33 2.22 6.18
CA LYS A 156 17.21 2.44 7.08
C LYS A 156 15.93 2.78 6.28
N PRO A 157 14.76 2.22 6.65
CA PRO A 157 13.50 2.57 6.02
C PRO A 157 13.25 4.08 6.01
N ARG A 158 12.78 4.59 4.86
CA ARG A 158 12.61 6.02 4.50
C ARG A 158 13.89 6.80 4.16
N ASP A 159 15.09 6.26 4.37
CA ASP A 159 16.35 6.94 4.03
C ASP A 159 16.85 6.61 2.60
N TRP A 160 16.10 5.80 1.82
CA TRP A 160 16.40 5.42 0.44
C TRP A 160 15.88 6.43 -0.59
N ASP A 161 16.73 6.85 -1.53
CA ASP A 161 16.36 7.72 -2.65
C ASP A 161 16.11 6.92 -3.94
N TRP A 162 14.83 6.77 -4.28
CA TRP A 162 14.36 6.13 -5.51
C TRP A 162 14.81 6.83 -6.81
N ASN A 163 15.22 8.10 -6.79
CA ASN A 163 15.69 8.79 -8.00
C ASN A 163 17.16 8.50 -8.32
N SER A 164 17.98 8.20 -7.31
CA SER A 164 19.42 7.92 -7.46
C SER A 164 19.80 6.47 -7.18
N CYS A 165 18.86 5.68 -6.64
CA CYS A 165 19.06 4.29 -6.20
C CYS A 165 20.18 4.18 -5.17
N ARG A 166 20.15 5.04 -4.15
CA ARG A 166 21.15 5.11 -3.09
C ARG A 166 20.51 5.42 -1.73
N CYS A 167 21.12 4.92 -0.66
CA CYS A 167 20.81 5.36 0.68
C CYS A 167 21.36 6.78 0.89
N LYS A 168 20.50 7.73 1.30
CA LYS A 168 20.89 9.11 1.66
C LYS A 168 21.08 9.31 3.16
N GLY A 169 20.51 8.43 3.98
CA GLY A 169 20.60 8.50 5.44
C GLY A 169 21.41 7.36 6.04
N LYS A 170 20.86 6.69 7.05
CA LYS A 170 21.58 5.70 7.85
C LYS A 170 21.68 4.36 7.11
N TRP A 171 22.90 3.91 6.89
CA TRP A 171 23.23 2.60 6.36
C TRP A 171 23.92 1.73 7.44
N CYS A 172 23.59 0.44 7.47
CA CYS A 172 24.12 -0.55 8.41
C CYS A 172 24.46 -1.84 7.66
N GLY A 173 25.72 -2.00 7.21
CA GLY A 173 26.17 -3.18 6.45
C GLY A 173 26.13 -4.53 7.20
N ASN A 174 25.82 -4.51 8.50
CA ASN A 174 25.61 -5.69 9.34
C ASN A 174 24.12 -5.89 9.68
N TYR A 175 23.20 -5.32 8.91
CA TYR A 175 21.75 -5.48 9.11
C TYR A 175 21.35 -6.96 9.09
N ASP A 176 20.71 -7.39 10.16
CA ASP A 176 20.16 -8.74 10.29
C ASP A 176 18.65 -8.70 10.17
N SER A 177 18.11 -9.24 9.07
CA SER A 177 16.67 -9.31 8.82
C SER A 177 15.93 -10.26 9.77
N ASN A 178 16.63 -11.14 10.48
CA ASN A 178 16.05 -12.02 11.49
C ASN A 178 15.95 -11.34 12.87
N CYS A 179 16.48 -10.12 13.01
CA CYS A 179 16.40 -9.36 14.23
C CYS A 179 15.06 -8.62 14.37
N ASN A 180 14.16 -9.18 15.17
CA ASN A 180 12.86 -8.58 15.49
C ASN A 180 12.91 -7.19 16.17
N ASN A 181 14.06 -6.74 16.68
CA ASN A 181 14.21 -5.45 17.38
C ASN A 181 15.52 -4.74 16.99
N TRP A 182 15.70 -4.51 15.68
CA TRP A 182 16.90 -3.86 15.14
C TRP A 182 16.99 -2.37 15.51
N SER A 183 18.15 -1.93 16.01
CA SER A 183 18.43 -0.51 16.26
C SER A 183 19.24 0.10 15.12
N TRP A 184 18.56 0.76 14.18
CA TRP A 184 19.19 1.48 13.06
C TRP A 184 20.23 2.52 13.49
N ASN A 185 20.00 3.24 14.59
CA ASN A 185 20.95 4.25 15.08
C ASN A 185 22.27 3.62 15.54
N LYS A 186 22.21 2.45 16.20
CA LYS A 186 23.38 1.72 16.73
C LYS A 186 23.92 0.65 15.79
N CYS A 187 23.24 0.36 14.67
CA CYS A 187 23.49 -0.77 13.79
C CYS A 187 23.69 -2.10 14.55
N LYS A 188 22.79 -2.40 15.49
CA LYS A 188 22.83 -3.62 16.31
C LYS A 188 21.44 -4.14 16.59
N CYS A 189 21.31 -5.47 16.62
CA CYS A 189 20.13 -6.13 17.14
C CYS A 189 20.01 -5.89 18.65
N LYS A 190 18.84 -5.47 19.15
CA LYS A 190 18.57 -5.52 20.59
C LYS A 190 18.25 -6.95 20.97
N LYS A 191 18.76 -7.39 22.12
CA LYS A 191 18.53 -8.74 22.64
C LYS A 191 17.03 -8.94 22.87
N VAL A 192 16.46 -9.98 22.27
CA VAL A 192 15.07 -10.39 22.52
C VAL A 192 15.08 -11.39 23.67
N CYS A 193 14.16 -11.21 24.62
CA CYS A 193 13.94 -12.13 25.73
C CYS A 193 12.55 -12.74 25.54
N ASN A 194 12.47 -14.06 25.40
CA ASN A 194 11.19 -14.74 25.12
C ASN A 194 10.31 -14.82 26.38
N GLU A 195 10.94 -14.99 27.54
CA GLU A 195 10.29 -14.95 28.86
C GLU A 195 11.11 -14.05 29.80
N ALA A 196 10.47 -13.53 30.84
CA ALA A 196 11.16 -12.95 31.99
C ALA A 196 11.63 -14.07 32.94
N ASP A 197 12.76 -13.88 33.61
CA ASP A 197 13.21 -14.82 34.63
C ASP A 197 12.18 -14.90 35.77
N ARG A 198 11.66 -16.11 36.02
CA ARG A 198 10.61 -16.39 37.02
C ARG A 198 11.06 -16.11 38.46
N HIS A 199 12.37 -16.01 38.71
CA HIS A 199 12.94 -15.62 40.00
C HIS A 199 13.07 -14.10 40.16
N CYS A 200 12.85 -13.31 39.09
CA CYS A 200 12.82 -11.86 39.14
C CYS A 200 11.43 -11.36 39.54
N LYS A 201 11.37 -10.35 40.42
CA LYS A 201 10.11 -9.64 40.71
C LYS A 201 9.52 -9.08 39.40
N PRO A 202 8.22 -9.29 39.08
CA PRO A 202 7.66 -8.98 37.75
C PRO A 202 7.85 -7.54 37.24
N SER A 203 7.96 -6.56 38.16
CA SER A 203 8.22 -5.14 37.84
C SER A 203 9.68 -4.83 37.50
N ASP A 204 10.60 -5.75 37.79
CA ASP A 204 12.03 -5.46 37.91
C ASP A 204 12.85 -6.03 36.73
N TRP A 205 12.19 -6.66 35.77
CA TRP A 205 12.81 -7.25 34.58
C TRP A 205 13.01 -6.22 33.45
N ASP A 206 14.25 -6.07 32.97
CA ASP A 206 14.55 -5.23 31.81
C ASP A 206 14.56 -6.02 30.51
N TRP A 207 13.47 -5.89 29.76
CA TRP A 207 13.30 -6.42 28.40
C TRP A 207 14.34 -5.94 27.38
N ASN A 208 15.09 -4.86 27.62
CA ASN A 208 16.15 -4.40 26.70
C ASN A 208 17.49 -5.11 26.90
N SER A 209 17.75 -5.63 28.11
CA SER A 209 19.02 -6.31 28.45
C SER A 209 18.84 -7.79 28.79
N CYS A 210 17.60 -8.25 28.95
CA CYS A 210 17.23 -9.60 29.40
C CYS A 210 17.86 -9.93 30.76
N ARG A 211 17.68 -9.02 31.72
CA ARG A 211 18.22 -9.14 33.09
C ARG A 211 17.25 -8.56 34.10
N CYS A 212 17.22 -9.16 35.28
CA CYS A 212 16.61 -8.55 36.46
C CYS A 212 17.46 -7.34 36.91
N LYS A 213 16.84 -6.17 37.09
CA LYS A 213 17.48 -4.96 37.62
C LYS A 213 17.21 -4.70 39.09
N GLY A 214 16.16 -5.31 39.64
CA GLY A 214 15.75 -5.18 41.02
C GLY A 214 15.87 -6.49 41.79
N ARG A 215 14.81 -6.89 42.49
CA ARG A 215 14.84 -8.02 43.41
C ARG A 215 14.70 -9.36 42.67
N TRP A 216 15.68 -10.23 42.93
CA TRP A 216 15.76 -11.60 42.43
C TRP A 216 15.77 -12.57 43.61
N CYS A 217 14.93 -13.61 43.56
CA CYS A 217 14.73 -14.58 44.63
C CYS A 217 15.00 -16.00 44.10
N GLY A 218 16.23 -16.51 44.27
CA GLY A 218 16.62 -17.84 43.77
C GLY A 218 15.90 -19.03 44.41
N ASN A 219 15.11 -18.80 45.45
CA ASN A 219 14.25 -19.77 46.12
C ASN A 219 12.76 -19.58 45.78
N TYR A 220 12.44 -18.84 44.71
CA TYR A 220 11.06 -18.62 44.28
C TYR A 220 10.31 -19.93 44.02
N ASP A 221 9.21 -20.13 44.75
CA ASP A 221 8.32 -21.27 44.58
C ASP A 221 7.04 -20.84 43.85
N SER A 222 6.86 -21.32 42.61
CA SER A 222 5.66 -21.06 41.81
C SER A 222 4.38 -21.67 42.37
N ASN A 223 4.47 -22.62 43.31
CA ASN A 223 3.31 -23.22 43.99
C ASN A 223 2.84 -22.37 45.18
N CYS A 224 3.63 -21.38 45.60
CA CYS A 224 3.27 -20.47 46.67
C CYS A 224 2.13 -19.52 46.25
N LYS A 225 0.94 -19.74 46.80
CA LYS A 225 -0.25 -18.88 46.56
C LYS A 225 -0.06 -17.40 46.92
N THR A 226 0.91 -17.05 47.77
CA THR A 226 1.17 -15.65 48.15
C THR A 226 2.64 -15.41 48.46
N TRP A 227 3.46 -15.33 47.41
CA TRP A 227 4.88 -15.05 47.53
C TRP A 227 5.16 -13.61 47.98
N ASN A 228 6.06 -13.43 48.94
CA ASN A 228 6.60 -12.13 49.32
C ASN A 228 7.93 -11.90 48.60
N TRP A 229 7.89 -11.14 47.51
CA TRP A 229 9.08 -10.75 46.74
C TRP A 229 10.11 -9.99 47.55
N ASP A 230 9.71 -9.15 48.50
CA ASP A 230 10.64 -8.31 49.25
C ASP A 230 11.38 -9.10 50.33
N LYS A 231 10.81 -10.21 50.82
CA LYS A 231 11.48 -11.14 51.75
C LYS A 231 12.00 -12.43 51.11
N CYS A 232 11.70 -12.67 49.83
CA CYS A 232 11.95 -13.94 49.15
C CYS A 232 11.42 -15.15 49.94
N GLN A 233 10.17 -15.08 50.39
CA GLN A 233 9.53 -16.09 51.24
C GLN A 233 8.06 -16.28 50.87
N CYS A 234 7.59 -17.52 50.91
CA CYS A 234 6.16 -17.80 50.84
C CYS A 234 5.46 -17.34 52.13
N LYS A 235 4.35 -16.60 52.04
CA LYS A 235 3.50 -16.38 53.22
C LYS A 235 2.84 -17.71 53.60
N LYS A 236 2.93 -18.10 54.87
CA LYS A 236 2.18 -19.26 55.39
C LYS A 236 0.68 -19.01 55.21
N VAL A 237 -0.02 -19.96 54.61
CA VAL A 237 -1.48 -19.98 54.53
C VAL A 237 -1.97 -20.98 55.56
N CYS A 238 -2.71 -20.52 56.57
CA CYS A 238 -3.32 -21.40 57.56
C CYS A 238 -4.69 -21.83 57.05
N HIS A 239 -4.91 -23.12 56.84
CA HIS A 239 -6.20 -23.64 56.35
C HIS A 239 -7.25 -23.79 57.46
N GLN A 240 -6.81 -23.97 58.70
CA GLN A 240 -7.65 -24.07 59.89
C GLN A 240 -6.87 -23.48 61.08
N ALA A 241 -7.59 -22.94 62.06
CA ALA A 241 -7.01 -22.60 63.36
C ALA A 241 -6.87 -23.87 64.22
N ASP A 242 -5.84 -23.95 65.06
CA ASP A 242 -5.71 -25.05 66.02
C ASP A 242 -6.90 -25.04 67.00
N PRO A 243 -7.69 -26.13 67.10
CA PRO A 243 -8.86 -26.17 67.98
C PRO A 243 -8.54 -26.02 69.47
N HIS A 244 -7.28 -26.23 69.89
CA HIS A 244 -6.85 -26.01 71.28
C HIS A 244 -6.51 -24.54 71.57
N CYS A 245 -6.49 -23.67 70.55
CA CYS A 245 -6.30 -22.23 70.70
C CYS A 245 -7.65 -21.53 70.83
N LYS A 246 -7.76 -20.56 71.75
CA LYS A 246 -8.94 -19.70 71.86
C LYS A 246 -9.16 -19.00 70.50
N PRO A 247 -10.36 -19.04 69.88
CA PRO A 247 -10.56 -18.63 68.49
C PRO A 247 -10.10 -17.21 68.11
N GLN A 248 -10.09 -16.28 69.05
CA GLN A 248 -9.64 -14.90 68.87
C GLN A 248 -8.12 -14.72 68.95
N ASP A 249 -7.41 -15.70 69.50
CA ASP A 249 -5.97 -15.63 69.81
C ASP A 249 -5.10 -16.29 68.72
N TRP A 250 -5.71 -16.80 67.64
CA TRP A 250 -5.02 -17.43 66.51
C TRP A 250 -4.45 -16.41 65.52
N ASP A 251 -3.13 -16.42 65.33
CA ASP A 251 -2.44 -15.58 64.36
C ASP A 251 -2.42 -16.21 62.96
N TRP A 252 -3.41 -15.84 62.15
CA TRP A 252 -3.54 -16.22 60.75
C TRP A 252 -2.34 -15.81 59.84
N ASN A 253 -1.44 -14.93 60.27
CA ASN A 253 -0.25 -14.56 59.48
C ASN A 253 0.95 -15.49 59.74
N ASN A 254 0.99 -16.16 60.89
CA ASN A 254 2.13 -17.03 61.28
C ASN A 254 1.73 -18.48 61.56
N CYS A 255 0.42 -18.78 61.57
CA CYS A 255 -0.19 -20.07 61.89
C CYS A 255 0.22 -20.58 63.27
N ARG A 256 -0.04 -19.78 64.31
CA ARG A 256 0.21 -20.12 65.72
C ARG A 256 -0.76 -19.43 66.66
N CYS A 257 -1.02 -20.05 67.81
CA CYS A 257 -1.69 -19.36 68.90
C CYS A 257 -0.78 -18.26 69.49
N ARG A 258 -1.34 -17.10 69.81
CA ARG A 258 -0.64 -15.99 70.50
C ARG A 258 -1.14 -15.71 71.91
N GLY A 259 -2.24 -16.35 72.32
CA GLY A 259 -2.90 -16.14 73.60
C GLY A 259 -3.19 -17.46 74.30
N LYS A 260 -4.45 -17.67 74.70
CA LYS A 260 -4.88 -18.82 75.49
C LYS A 260 -4.90 -20.10 74.65
N TRP A 261 -4.14 -21.09 75.12
CA TRP A 261 -4.05 -22.44 74.58
C TRP A 261 -4.42 -23.42 75.71
N CYS A 262 -5.19 -24.46 75.38
CA CYS A 262 -5.65 -25.47 76.33
C CYS A 262 -5.47 -26.88 75.75
N ASP A 263 -4.39 -27.57 76.15
CA ASP A 263 -4.01 -28.90 75.67
C ASP A 263 -5.10 -29.97 75.90
N ASN A 264 -5.96 -29.75 76.90
CA ASN A 264 -7.08 -30.61 77.26
C ASN A 264 -8.42 -30.17 76.65
N PHE A 265 -8.42 -29.33 75.61
CA PHE A 265 -9.64 -28.84 74.96
C PHE A 265 -10.53 -30.00 74.48
N GLN A 266 -11.80 -29.94 74.87
CA GLN A 266 -12.80 -30.93 74.54
C GLN A 266 -13.84 -30.33 73.58
N PRO A 267 -13.81 -30.66 72.27
CA PRO A 267 -14.70 -30.05 71.27
C PRO A 267 -16.19 -30.40 71.48
N ASN A 268 -16.49 -31.43 72.28
CA ASN A 268 -17.83 -31.83 72.70
C ASN A 268 -18.32 -31.12 73.97
N CYS A 269 -17.53 -30.21 74.57
CA CYS A 269 -17.98 -29.39 75.69
C CYS A 269 -18.69 -28.11 75.21
N ASN A 270 -20.01 -28.07 75.33
CA ASN A 270 -20.84 -26.93 74.93
C ASN A 270 -20.56 -25.62 75.72
N ASN A 271 -19.90 -25.68 76.88
CA ASN A 271 -19.60 -24.53 77.74
C ASN A 271 -18.15 -24.57 78.23
N TRP A 272 -17.21 -24.54 77.29
CA TRP A 272 -15.77 -24.56 77.59
C TRP A 272 -15.29 -23.21 78.16
N ASN A 273 -14.59 -23.24 79.28
CA ASN A 273 -13.92 -22.08 79.85
C ASN A 273 -12.46 -22.01 79.41
N TRP A 274 -12.15 -21.10 78.49
CA TRP A 274 -10.81 -20.85 77.95
C TRP A 274 -9.81 -20.27 78.97
N ASP A 275 -10.26 -19.63 80.04
CA ASP A 275 -9.35 -19.01 81.01
C ASP A 275 -8.84 -20.02 82.06
N ASN A 276 -9.66 -21.02 82.37
CA ASN A 276 -9.36 -22.09 83.34
C ASN A 276 -9.17 -23.48 82.68
N CYS A 277 -9.22 -23.57 81.35
CA CYS A 277 -9.13 -24.79 80.53
C CYS A 277 -9.97 -25.96 81.08
N ARG A 278 -11.27 -25.73 81.33
CA ARG A 278 -12.20 -26.75 81.86
C ARG A 278 -13.60 -26.59 81.29
N CYS A 279 -14.31 -27.71 81.15
CA CYS A 279 -15.74 -27.71 80.85
C CYS A 279 -16.56 -27.22 82.05
N LYS A 280 -17.46 -26.27 81.85
CA LYS A 280 -18.44 -25.86 82.86
C LYS A 280 -19.66 -26.77 82.78
N HIS A 281 -19.75 -27.74 83.69
CA HIS A 281 -21.00 -28.42 83.96
C HIS A 281 -21.95 -27.46 84.68
N HIS A 282 -23.21 -27.37 84.22
CA HIS A 282 -24.25 -26.73 85.01
C HIS A 282 -24.39 -27.48 86.33
N LYS A 283 -24.27 -26.77 87.46
CA LYS A 283 -24.88 -27.25 88.71
C LYS A 283 -26.38 -27.08 88.53
N SER A 284 -27.09 -28.21 88.48
CA SER A 284 -28.51 -28.30 88.83
C SER A 284 -28.72 -27.94 90.28
#